data_AF-A0A8T6G1C6-F1
#
_entry.id   AF-A0A8T6G1C6-F1
#
_cell.length_a   1.000
_cell.length_b   1.000
_cell.length_c   1.000
_cell.angle_alpha   90.00
_cell.angle_beta   90.00
_cell.angle_gamma   90.00
#
_symmetry.space_group_name_H-M   'P 1'
#
loop_
_entity.id
_entity.type
_entity.pdbx_description
1 polymer ?
#
loop_
_entity_poly.entity_id
_entity_poly.type
_entity_poly.pdbx_seq_one_letter_code
_entity_poly.pdbx_strand_id
1 'polypeptide(L)' 'MYLGYTNGDVGYIPTVAAYTKGGYEVQTTHFYSNLPVAVTTDSAGRVVELSVALLGSLHER' A
#
# COMPACT_ATOMS: atom_id res chain seq x y z
N MET A 1 10.56 -3.08 11.24
CA MET A 1 9.53 -2.12 11.68
C MET A 1 8.94 -1.46 10.45
N TYR A 2 7.62 -1.31 10.37
CA TYR A 2 6.95 -0.57 9.28
C TYR A 2 6.19 0.60 9.89
N LEU A 3 6.27 1.76 9.25
CA LEU A 3 5.57 2.97 9.67
C LEU A 3 4.45 3.25 8.67
N GLY A 4 3.20 3.12 9.10
CA GLY A 4 2.03 3.56 8.34
C GLY A 4 1.91 5.09 8.34
N TYR A 5 1.04 5.63 7.48
CA TYR A 5 0.68 7.06 7.43
C TYR A 5 1.88 8.02 7.33
N THR A 6 3.02 7.54 6.81
CA THR A 6 4.23 8.35 6.66
C THR A 6 4.21 9.04 5.29
N ASN A 7 4.50 10.34 5.26
CA ASN A 7 4.50 11.17 4.05
C ASN A 7 3.13 11.35 3.36
N GLY A 8 2.04 10.85 3.96
CA GLY A 8 0.68 11.00 3.45
C GLY A 8 -0.23 9.84 3.85
N ASP A 9 -1.49 9.91 3.42
CA ASP A 9 -2.48 8.85 3.55
C ASP A 9 -3.08 8.54 2.17
N VAL A 10 -2.98 7.27 1.76
CA VAL A 10 -3.53 6.74 0.50
C VAL A 10 -4.55 5.63 0.76
N GLY A 11 -5.06 5.55 1.99
CA GLY A 11 -5.94 4.48 2.44
C GLY A 11 -5.20 3.18 2.68
N TYR A 12 -5.92 2.05 2.58
CA TYR A 12 -5.33 0.73 2.80
C TYR A 12 -4.63 0.21 1.55
N ILE A 13 -3.56 -0.54 1.76
CA ILE A 13 -2.87 -1.32 0.73
C ILE A 13 -3.10 -2.81 1.01
N PRO A 14 -4.22 -3.38 0.54
CA PRO A 14 -4.56 -4.78 0.82
C PRO A 14 -3.66 -5.74 0.03
N THR A 15 -3.42 -6.93 0.59
CA THR A 15 -2.85 -8.05 -0.16
C THR A 15 -3.83 -8.50 -1.26
N VAL A 16 -3.35 -9.24 -2.27
CA VAL A 16 -4.21 -9.80 -3.32
C VAL A 16 -5.41 -10.56 -2.73
N ALA A 17 -5.16 -11.43 -1.75
CA ALA A 17 -6.21 -12.21 -1.10
C ALA A 17 -7.24 -11.33 -0.35
N ALA A 18 -6.78 -10.28 0.35
CA ALA A 18 -7.67 -9.34 1.03
C ALA A 18 -8.46 -8.48 0.04
N TYR A 19 -7.83 -8.08 -1.07
CA TYR A 19 -8.51 -7.33 -2.13
C TYR A 19 -9.65 -8.16 -2.74
N THR A 20 -9.42 -9.44 -3.05
CA THR A 20 -10.44 -10.35 -3.58
C THR A 20 -11.59 -10.56 -2.59
N LYS A 21 -11.31 -10.55 -1.28
CA LYS A 21 -12.34 -10.64 -0.24
C LYS A 21 -13.23 -9.39 -0.18
N GLY A 22 -12.72 -8.23 -0.59
CA GLY A 22 -13.41 -6.95 -0.49
C GLY A 22 -13.50 -6.44 0.95
N GLY A 23 -14.52 -5.64 1.25
CA GLY A 23 -14.72 -5.01 2.56
C GLY A 23 -14.32 -3.55 2.59
N TYR A 24 -14.34 -2.96 3.78
CA TYR A 24 -14.15 -1.53 4.02
C TYR A 24 -12.86 -0.99 3.38
N GLU A 25 -11.77 -1.73 3.55
CA GLU A 25 -10.43 -1.37 3.08
C GLU A 25 -10.35 -1.23 1.55
N VAL A 26 -11.14 -2.01 0.82
CA VAL A 26 -11.17 -2.03 -0.65
C VAL A 26 -12.27 -1.11 -1.18
N GLN A 27 -13.46 -1.19 -0.59
CA GLN A 27 -14.67 -0.60 -1.14
C GLN A 27 -14.96 0.80 -0.63
N THR A 28 -14.37 1.22 0.49
CA THR A 28 -14.80 2.46 1.17
C THR A 28 -13.66 3.41 1.52
N THR A 29 -12.50 2.92 1.98
CA THR A 29 -11.45 3.82 2.51
C THR A 29 -10.95 4.84 1.50
N HIS A 30 -10.88 4.49 0.22
CA HIS A 30 -10.38 5.40 -0.83
C HIS A 30 -11.19 6.71 -0.91
N PHE A 31 -12.49 6.69 -0.59
CA PHE A 31 -13.30 7.91 -0.50
C PHE A 31 -12.85 8.84 0.63
N TYR A 32 -12.45 8.27 1.77
CA TYR A 32 -11.97 9.04 2.92
C TYR A 32 -10.53 9.53 2.75
N SER A 33 -9.74 8.87 1.91
CA SER A 33 -8.39 9.29 1.53
C SER A 33 -8.37 10.20 0.29
N ASN A 34 -9.53 10.72 -0.15
CA ASN A 34 -9.67 11.58 -1.34
C ASN A 34 -9.08 10.97 -2.62
N LEU A 35 -9.13 9.65 -2.75
CA LEU A 35 -8.68 8.93 -3.93
C LEU A 35 -9.87 8.56 -4.82
N PRO A 36 -9.73 8.66 -6.15
CA PRO A 36 -10.80 8.31 -7.08
C PRO A 36 -11.08 6.80 -7.11
N VAL A 37 -10.12 5.98 -6.68
CA VAL A 37 -10.20 4.51 -6.64
C VAL A 37 -9.26 3.97 -5.56
N ALA A 38 -9.58 2.80 -5.02
CA ALA A 38 -8.66 2.06 -4.17
C ALA A 38 -7.37 1.66 -4.92
N VAL A 39 -6.28 1.53 -4.17
CA VAL A 39 -5.02 1.01 -4.71
C VAL A 39 -5.20 -0.41 -5.25
N THR A 40 -4.57 -0.73 -6.37
CA THR A 40 -4.79 -1.97 -7.11
C THR A 40 -4.21 -3.19 -6.38
N THR A 41 -4.64 -4.39 -6.79
CA THR A 41 -4.21 -5.69 -6.23
C THR A 41 -2.69 -5.89 -6.20
N ASP A 42 -1.94 -5.25 -7.09
CA ASP A 42 -0.47 -5.37 -7.18
C ASP A 42 0.28 -4.43 -6.21
N SER A 43 -0.41 -3.42 -5.65
CA SER A 43 0.21 -2.34 -4.88
C SER A 43 0.98 -2.86 -3.65
N ALA A 44 0.45 -3.87 -2.96
CA ALA A 44 1.12 -4.48 -1.81
C ALA A 44 2.46 -5.13 -2.18
N GLY A 45 2.50 -5.86 -3.31
CA GLY A 45 3.73 -6.48 -3.81
C GLY A 45 4.76 -5.42 -4.17
N ARG A 46 4.31 -4.35 -4.84
CA ARG A 46 5.18 -3.25 -5.26
C ARG A 46 5.79 -2.49 -4.08
N VAL A 47 5.03 -2.27 -3.00
CA VAL A 47 5.56 -1.63 -1.77
C VAL A 47 6.69 -2.46 -1.17
N VAL A 48 6.55 -3.78 -1.12
CA VAL A 48 7.60 -4.67 -0.59
C VAL A 48 8.84 -4.63 -1.47
N GLU A 49 8.67 -4.80 -2.79
CA GLU A 49 9.78 -4.80 -3.75
C GLU A 49 10.59 -3.49 -3.66
N LEU A 50 9.90 -2.34 -3.69
CA LEU A 50 10.54 -1.03 -3.62
C LEU A 50 11.21 -0.79 -2.26
N SER A 51 10.61 -1.27 -1.16
CA SER A 51 11.19 -1.15 0.18
C SER A 51 12.50 -1.94 0.29
N VAL A 52 12.54 -3.16 -0.27
CA VAL A 52 13.75 -4.01 -0.30
C VAL A 52 14.83 -3.40 -1.20
N ALA A 53 14.45 -2.93 -2.39
CA ALA A 53 15.38 -2.27 -3.30
C ALA A 53 15.99 -1.00 -2.69
N LEU A 54 15.17 -0.18 -2.01
CA LEU A 54 15.65 1.00 -1.30
C LEU A 54 16.62 0.62 -0.19
N LEU A 55 16.30 -0.40 0.62
CA LEU A 55 17.19 -0.88 1.67
C LEU A 55 18.54 -1.34 1.12
N GLY A 56 18.54 -2.09 0.01
CA GLY A 56 19.75 -2.49 -0.70
C GLY A 56 20.60 -1.29 -1.12
N SER A 57 19.96 -0.28 -1.73
CA SER A 57 20.65 0.95 -2.16
C SER A 57 21.23 1.77 -1.01
N LEU A 58 20.69 1.65 0.21
CA LEU A 58 21.20 2.33 1.39
C LEU A 58 22.34 1.55 2.05
N HIS A 59 22.39 0.23 1.89
CA HIS A 59 23.48 -0.61 2.41
C HIS A 59 24.77 -0.46 1.59
N GLU A 60 24.65 -0.23 0.29
CA GLU A 60 25.79 -0.04 -0.62
C GLU A 60 26.42 1.38 -0.53
N ARG A 61 25.85 2.28 0.29
CA ARG A 61 26.36 3.64 0.53
C ARG A 61 27.22 3.71 1.78
#